data_AF-A0A7X1GCB7-F1
#
_entry.id   AF-A0A7X1GCB7-F1
#
_cell.length_a   1.000
_cell.length_b   1.000
_cell.length_c   1.000
_cell.angle_alpha   90.00
_cell.angle_beta   90.00
_cell.angle_gamma   90.00
#
_symmetry.space_group_name_H-M   'P 1'
#
loop_
_entity.id
_entity.type
_entity.pdbx_description
1 polymer ?
#
loop_
_entity_poly.entity_id
_entity_poly.type
_entity_poly.pdbx_seq_one_letter_code
_entity_poly.pdbx_strand_id
1 'polypeptide(L)'
;MTPNAELYKPSTDYADKLISQIGQTPSWIAKRIGVTDKRIRYILDGERTVKGETTPIQMTYTEQFALECLAAEAKANRKKTS
;
A
#
# COMPACT_ATOMS: atom_id res chain seq x y z
N MET A 1 10.56 6.03 -11.04
CA MET A 1 9.46 6.91 -10.62
C MET A 1 10.06 7.94 -9.67
N THR A 2 9.68 9.22 -9.77
CA THR A 2 10.24 10.29 -8.94
C THR A 2 9.27 10.63 -7.81
N PRO A 3 9.70 10.71 -6.54
CA PRO A 3 8.83 11.12 -5.45
C PRO A 3 8.32 12.56 -5.65
N ASN A 4 7.00 12.76 -5.62
CA ASN A 4 6.35 14.04 -5.43
C ASN A 4 5.24 13.94 -4.35
N ALA A 5 5.39 14.67 -3.24
CA ALA A 5 4.45 14.66 -2.12
C ALA A 5 3.11 15.35 -2.44
N GLU A 6 3.04 16.21 -3.46
CA GLU A 6 1.79 16.83 -3.92
C GLU A 6 0.80 15.80 -4.50
N LEU A 7 1.29 14.60 -4.84
CA LEU A 7 0.49 13.49 -5.34
C LEU A 7 -0.01 12.56 -4.22
N TYR A 8 0.15 12.95 -2.96
CA TYR A 8 -0.29 12.16 -1.81
C TYR A 8 -1.81 11.98 -1.80
N LYS A 9 -2.24 10.71 -1.76
CA LYS A 9 -3.61 10.22 -1.80
C LYS A 9 -3.78 9.17 -0.70
N PRO A 10 -4.07 9.59 0.54
CA PRO A 10 -4.09 8.69 1.71
C PRO A 10 -5.29 7.73 1.78
N SER A 11 -6.18 7.72 0.78
CA SER A 11 -7.43 6.95 0.87
C SER A 11 -7.19 5.44 0.85
N THR A 12 -8.02 4.73 1.61
CA THR A 12 -8.11 3.26 1.63
C THR A 12 -8.33 2.71 0.22
N ASP A 13 -9.24 3.33 -0.54
CA ASP A 13 -9.53 2.96 -1.93
C ASP A 13 -8.29 3.00 -2.83
N TYR A 14 -7.40 3.99 -2.60
CA TYR A 14 -6.19 4.10 -3.40
C TYR A 14 -5.17 3.02 -3.00
N ALA A 15 -5.04 2.74 -1.70
CA ALA A 15 -4.21 1.63 -1.22
C ALA A 15 -4.70 0.28 -1.78
N ASP A 16 -6.00 0.03 -1.72
CA ASP A 16 -6.60 -1.21 -2.22
C ASP A 16 -6.35 -1.40 -3.72
N LYS A 17 -6.52 -0.32 -4.50
CA LYS A 17 -6.20 -0.31 -5.93
C LYS A 17 -4.73 -0.67 -6.19
N LEU A 18 -3.79 -0.11 -5.44
CA LEU A 18 -2.36 -0.40 -5.59
C LEU A 18 -2.05 -1.86 -5.24
N ILE A 19 -2.58 -2.36 -4.12
CA ILE A 19 -2.39 -3.75 -3.67
C ILE A 19 -2.95 -4.73 -4.70
N SER A 20 -4.16 -4.48 -5.21
CA SER A 20 -4.78 -5.24 -6.29
C SER A 20 -3.95 -5.22 -7.58
N GLN A 21 -3.35 -4.07 -7.92
CA GLN A 21 -2.47 -3.98 -9.10
C GLN A 21 -1.18 -4.78 -8.95
N ILE A 22 -0.59 -4.83 -7.74
CA ILE A 22 0.60 -5.63 -7.47
C ILE A 22 0.29 -7.13 -7.65
N GLY A 23 -0.87 -7.60 -7.18
CA GLY A 23 -1.31 -8.98 -7.35
C GLY A 23 -0.49 -9.99 -6.53
N GLN A 24 -0.01 -9.56 -5.36
CA GLN A 24 0.72 -10.39 -4.39
C GLN A 24 -0.02 -10.36 -3.05
N THR A 25 0.32 -11.28 -2.14
CA THR A 25 -0.31 -11.32 -0.82
C THR A 25 0.07 -10.09 0.03
N PRO A 26 -0.79 -9.63 0.96
CA PRO A 26 -0.46 -8.54 1.88
C PRO A 26 0.84 -8.77 2.66
N SER A 27 1.13 -10.01 3.06
CA SER A 27 2.37 -10.38 3.76
C SER A 27 3.62 -10.21 2.89
N TRP A 28 3.52 -10.56 1.61
CA TRP A 28 4.61 -10.35 0.65
C TRP A 28 4.89 -8.87 0.45
N ILE A 29 3.83 -8.06 0.31
CA ILE A 29 3.93 -6.61 0.13
C ILE A 29 4.53 -5.95 1.39
N ALA A 30 4.01 -6.30 2.57
CA ALA A 30 4.48 -5.78 3.85
C ALA A 30 6.00 -5.98 4.04
N LYS A 31 6.47 -7.21 3.80
CA LYS A 31 7.90 -7.56 3.86
C LYS A 31 8.74 -6.71 2.91
N ARG A 32 8.23 -6.42 1.71
CA ARG A 32 9.01 -5.74 0.67
C ARG A 32 9.07 -4.23 0.84
N ILE A 33 8.07 -3.62 1.47
CA ILE A 33 8.08 -2.19 1.81
C ILE A 33 8.57 -1.92 3.24
N GLY A 34 8.95 -2.96 4.00
CA GLY A 34 9.55 -2.81 5.34
C GLY A 34 8.55 -2.48 6.45
N VAL A 35 7.29 -2.93 6.33
CA VAL A 35 6.25 -2.76 7.35
C VAL A 35 5.73 -4.11 7.84
N THR A 36 4.91 -4.09 8.89
CA THR A 36 4.24 -5.31 9.38
C THR A 36 3.00 -5.65 8.58
N ASP A 37 2.63 -6.92 8.51
CA ASP A 37 1.37 -7.38 7.90
C ASP A 37 0.13 -6.71 8.51
N LYS A 38 0.20 -6.35 9.80
CA LYS A 38 -0.87 -5.60 10.48
C LYS A 38 -0.99 -4.18 9.93
N ARG A 39 0.13 -3.54 9.59
CA ARG A 39 0.13 -2.18 9.04
C ARG A 39 -0.61 -2.12 7.70
N ILE A 40 -0.39 -3.09 6.80
CA ILE A 40 -1.13 -3.18 5.54
C ILE A 40 -2.64 -3.34 5.79
N ARG A 41 -3.04 -4.21 6.72
CA ARG A 41 -4.45 -4.37 7.09
C ARG A 41 -5.07 -3.09 7.62
N TYR A 42 -4.43 -2.42 8.58
CA TYR A 42 -4.96 -1.16 9.10
C TYR A 42 -5.06 -0.06 8.04
N ILE A 43 -4.17 -0.04 7.05
CA ILE A 43 -4.25 0.89 5.92
C ILE A 43 -5.46 0.57 5.02
N LEU A 44 -5.77 -0.71 4.81
CA LEU A 44 -6.94 -1.15 4.04
C LEU A 44 -8.25 -0.93 4.80
N ASP A 45 -8.25 -1.21 6.10
CA ASP A 45 -9.41 -1.03 6.98
C ASP A 45 -9.70 0.47 7.24
N GLY A 46 -8.69 1.34 7.10
CA GLY A 46 -8.79 2.79 7.34
C GLY A 46 -8.79 3.19 8.81
N GLU A 47 -8.76 2.22 9.71
CA GLU A 47 -8.78 2.40 11.15
C GLU A 47 -8.13 1.21 11.86
N ARG A 48 -7.89 1.37 13.16
CA ARG A 48 -7.52 0.27 14.05
C ARG A 48 -8.25 0.42 15.38
N THR A 49 -8.72 -0.67 15.95
CA THR A 49 -9.27 -0.70 17.31
C THR A 49 -8.32 -1.42 18.26
N VAL A 50 -7.95 -0.76 19.36
CA VAL A 50 -7.10 -1.34 20.42
C VAL A 50 -7.75 -1.02 21.77
N LYS A 51 -8.05 -2.07 22.55
CA LYS A 51 -8.70 -1.94 23.89
C LYS A 51 -9.99 -1.09 23.88
N GLY A 52 -10.77 -1.18 22.80
CA GLY A 52 -12.03 -0.42 22.65
C GLY A 52 -11.86 0.99 22.07
N GLU A 53 -10.63 1.46 21.87
CA GLU A 53 -10.37 2.76 21.22
C GLU A 53 -10.10 2.56 19.73
N THR A 54 -10.92 3.19 18.88
CA THR A 54 -10.73 3.21 17.43
C THR A 54 -9.96 4.46 17.01
N THR A 55 -8.84 4.27 16.30
CA THR A 55 -8.03 5.34 15.74
C THR A 55 -8.06 5.27 14.21
N PRO A 56 -8.33 6.39 13.51
CA PRO A 56 -8.18 6.45 12.07
C PRO A 56 -6.74 6.14 11.65
N ILE A 57 -6.58 5.38 10.57
CA ILE A 57 -5.29 5.03 9.99
C ILE A 57 -5.28 5.43 8.53
N GLN A 58 -4.27 6.22 8.18
CA GLN A 58 -3.96 6.58 6.80
C GLN A 58 -2.61 6.00 6.41
N MET A 59 -2.47 5.64 5.13
CA MET A 59 -1.15 5.34 4.58
C MET A 59 -0.34 6.64 4.56
N THR A 60 0.92 6.57 4.94
CA THR A 60 1.86 7.69 4.81
C THR A 60 2.28 7.87 3.35
N TYR A 61 2.80 9.04 3.01
CA TYR A 61 3.34 9.29 1.67
C TYR A 61 4.42 8.28 1.27
N THR A 62 5.29 7.89 2.20
CA THR A 62 6.33 6.88 1.97
C THR A 62 5.74 5.50 1.67
N GLU A 63 4.67 5.11 2.37
CA GLU A 63 3.97 3.84 2.10
C GLU A 63 3.29 3.88 0.73
N GLN A 64 2.64 5.00 0.39
CA GLN A 64 2.06 5.20 -0.94
C GLN A 64 3.12 5.05 -2.03
N PHE A 65 4.22 5.79 -1.93
CA PHE A 65 5.26 5.80 -2.96
C PHE A 65 5.89 4.41 -3.13
N ALA A 66 6.09 3.67 -2.03
CA ALA A 66 6.58 2.30 -2.09
C ALA A 66 5.58 1.36 -2.80
N LEU A 67 4.28 1.46 -2.50
CA LEU A 67 3.23 0.70 -3.16
C LEU A 67 3.11 1.04 -4.66
N GLU A 68 3.19 2.32 -5.01
CA GLU A 68 3.20 2.78 -6.41
C GLU A 68 4.40 2.22 -7.19
N CYS A 69 5.59 2.18 -6.57
CA CYS A 69 6.78 1.57 -7.17
C CYS A 69 6.59 0.07 -7.43
N LEU A 70 6.05 -0.68 -6.45
CA LEU A 70 5.76 -2.11 -6.61
C LEU A 70 4.67 -2.35 -7.67
N ALA A 71 3.63 -1.52 -7.72
CA ALA A 71 2.58 -1.62 -8.73
C ALA A 71 3.13 -1.37 -10.15
N ALA A 72 4.03 -0.38 -10.29
CA ALA A 72 4.73 -0.11 -11.55
C ALA A 72 5.64 -1.28 -11.97
N GLU A 73 6.38 -1.87 -11.02
CA GLU A 73 7.20 -3.07 -11.25
C GLU A 73 6.35 -4.25 -11.73
N ALA A 74 5.25 -4.55 -11.02
CA ALA A 74 4.33 -5.63 -11.38
C ALA A 74 3.75 -5.44 -12.80
N LYS A 75 3.35 -4.21 -13.14
CA LYS A 75 2.87 -3.86 -14.48
C LYS A 75 3.95 -4.04 -15.55
N ALA A 76 5.19 -3.62 -15.27
CA ALA A 76 6.30 -3.77 -16.20
C ALA A 76 6.65 -5.25 -16.43
N ASN A 77 6.59 -6.07 -15.39
CA ASN A 77 6.86 -7.51 -15.49
C ASN A 77 5.80 -8.22 -16.34
N ARG A 78 4.50 -7.94 -16.13
CA ARG A 78 3.41 -8.52 -16.95
C ARG A 78 3.57 -8.23 -18.44
N LYS A 79 4.04 -7.03 -18.81
CA LYS A 79 4.30 -6.65 -20.21
C LYS A 79 5.45 -7.42 -20.85
N LYS A 80 6.42 -7.90 -20.07
CA LYS A 80 7.56 -8.66 -20.60
C LYS A 80 7.22 -10.13 -20.85
N THR A 81 6.23 -10.66 -20.14
CA THR A 81 5.76 -12.04 -20.26
C THR A 81 4.60 -12.23 -21.25
N SER A 82 4.11 -11.14 -21.85
CA SER A 82 3.10 -11.15 -22.92
C SER A 82 3.76 -10.99 -24.28
#